data_AF-A0A0C2GWS0-F1
#
_entry.id   AF-A0A0C2GWS0-F1
#
_cell.length_a   1.000
_cell.length_b   1.000
_cell.length_c   1.000
_cell.angle_alpha   90.00
_cell.angle_beta   90.00
_cell.angle_gamma   90.00
#
_symmetry.space_group_name_H-M   'P 1'
#
loop_
_entity.id
_entity.type
_entity.pdbx_description
1 polymer ?
#
loop_
_entity_poly.entity_id
_entity_poly.type
_entity_poly.pdbx_seq_one_letter_code
_entity_poly.pdbx_strand_id
1 'polypeptide(L)'
;MVAKNVAVNSKAAISQEKVVSMDTFDPETSAKCENGGFPHPRKCNECIRPGGYVGPLCDELAPDNKKIEINLVSFYIKATIGCAKGGVEIKANANHTLTG
;
A
#
# COMPACT_ATOMS: atom_id res chain seq x y z
N MET A 1 -58.82 19.56 6.63
CA MET A 1 -57.47 20.02 6.21
C MET A 1 -56.44 19.27 7.02
N VAL A 2 -55.44 18.72 6.33
CA VAL A 2 -54.59 17.59 6.72
C VAL A 2 -53.78 17.86 7.99
N ALA A 3 -53.88 16.95 8.97
CA ALA A 3 -52.91 16.84 10.05
C ALA A 3 -51.60 16.25 9.48
N LYS A 4 -50.50 16.95 9.71
CA LYS A 4 -49.15 16.56 9.31
C LYS A 4 -48.75 15.26 10.02
N ASN A 5 -48.36 14.25 9.26
CA ASN A 5 -47.46 13.20 9.75
C ASN A 5 -46.13 13.36 9.03
N VAL A 6 -45.22 14.09 9.66
CA VAL A 6 -43.80 14.04 9.35
C VAL A 6 -43.29 12.71 9.89
N ALA A 7 -42.96 11.78 9.00
CA ALA A 7 -42.27 10.57 9.38
C ALA A 7 -40.80 10.91 9.65
N VAL A 8 -40.48 11.15 10.92
CA VAL A 8 -39.13 10.90 11.42
C VAL A 8 -39.14 9.46 11.91
N ASN A 9 -38.18 8.65 11.45
CA ASN A 9 -37.52 7.58 12.22
C ASN A 9 -36.47 6.93 11.32
N SER A 10 -35.21 7.39 11.39
CA SER A 10 -34.22 6.97 12.40
C SER A 10 -33.75 5.54 12.21
N LYS A 11 -32.82 5.35 11.27
CA LYS A 11 -31.73 4.40 11.43
C LYS A 11 -30.42 5.13 11.18
N ALA A 12 -30.05 5.98 12.13
CA ALA A 12 -28.66 6.07 12.53
C ALA A 12 -28.32 4.72 13.17
N ALA A 13 -28.00 3.73 12.33
CA ALA A 13 -27.47 2.46 12.79
C ALA A 13 -25.95 2.64 12.84
N ILE A 14 -25.49 3.01 14.03
CA ILE A 14 -24.33 2.45 14.73
C ILE A 14 -23.24 1.99 13.77
N SER A 15 -22.12 2.72 13.80
CA SER A 15 -20.76 2.21 13.63
C SER A 15 -20.72 0.69 13.85
N GLN A 16 -20.86 -0.09 12.78
CA GLN A 16 -20.29 -1.41 12.82
C GLN A 16 -18.81 -1.14 12.89
N GLU A 17 -18.26 -1.31 14.08
CA GLU A 17 -16.87 -1.69 14.22
C GLU A 17 -16.75 -2.94 13.36
N LYS A 18 -16.42 -2.76 12.08
CA LYS A 18 -15.94 -3.85 11.24
C LYS A 18 -14.69 -4.25 11.97
N VAL A 19 -14.81 -5.27 12.82
CA VAL A 19 -13.69 -6.05 13.29
C VAL A 19 -13.13 -6.65 12.00
N VAL A 20 -12.33 -5.86 11.29
CA VAL A 20 -11.46 -6.35 10.24
C VAL A 20 -10.47 -7.17 11.04
N SER A 21 -10.75 -8.47 11.15
CA SER A 21 -9.73 -9.46 11.43
C SER A 21 -8.53 -9.08 10.57
N MET A 22 -7.43 -8.73 11.24
CA MET A 22 -6.22 -8.09 10.71
C MET A 22 -5.55 -8.89 9.57
N ASP A 23 -6.11 -10.04 9.19
CA ASP A 23 -5.41 -11.13 8.53
C ASP A 23 -6.10 -11.58 7.22
N THR A 24 -7.23 -11.00 6.83
CA THR A 24 -7.91 -11.37 5.58
C THR A 24 -7.93 -10.20 4.60
N PHE A 25 -7.18 -10.33 3.51
CA PHE A 25 -7.24 -9.42 2.37
C PHE A 25 -8.67 -9.36 1.82
N ASP A 26 -9.29 -8.18 1.89
CA ASP A 26 -10.63 -7.91 1.35
C ASP A 26 -10.48 -7.00 0.12
N PRO A 27 -10.69 -7.52 -1.11
CA PRO A 27 -10.50 -6.74 -2.33
C PRO A 27 -11.53 -5.61 -2.49
N GLU A 28 -12.66 -5.66 -1.78
CA GLU A 28 -13.70 -4.62 -1.86
C GLU A 28 -13.30 -3.40 -1.03
N THR A 29 -12.67 -3.61 0.12
CA THR A 29 -12.25 -2.51 1.01
C THR A 29 -10.79 -2.10 0.86
N SER A 30 -10.01 -2.79 0.03
CA SER A 30 -8.62 -2.41 -0.26
C SER A 30 -8.53 -1.29 -1.29
N ALA A 31 -7.44 -0.53 -1.25
CA ALA A 31 -7.15 0.53 -2.21
C ALA A 31 -7.17 0.02 -3.65
N LYS A 32 -7.76 0.79 -4.56
CA LYS A 32 -7.71 0.52 -6.00
C LYS A 32 -6.48 1.22 -6.57
N CYS A 33 -5.41 0.46 -6.72
CA CYS A 33 -4.12 0.97 -7.18
C CYS A 33 -4.07 0.98 -8.71
N GLU A 34 -3.55 2.07 -9.28
CA GLU A 34 -3.37 2.25 -10.72
C GLU A 34 -2.00 1.75 -11.19
N ASN A 35 -1.80 1.74 -12.52
CA ASN A 35 -0.50 1.53 -13.17
C ASN A 35 0.25 0.24 -12.76
N GLY A 36 -0.49 -0.80 -12.35
CA GLY A 36 0.07 -2.07 -11.90
C GLY A 36 0.54 -2.09 -10.43
N GLY A 37 0.15 -1.09 -9.64
CA GLY A 37 0.31 -1.11 -8.18
C GLY A 37 -0.60 -2.16 -7.52
N PHE A 38 -0.27 -2.50 -6.27
CA PHE A 38 -1.04 -3.47 -5.49
C PHE A 38 -1.25 -2.97 -4.05
N PRO A 39 -2.36 -3.33 -3.39
CA PRO A 39 -2.59 -2.92 -2.01
C PRO A 39 -1.50 -3.44 -1.08
N HIS A 40 -1.09 -2.62 -0.13
CA HIS A 40 -0.05 -2.97 0.82
C HIS A 40 -0.55 -4.06 1.80
N PRO A 41 0.15 -5.20 1.97
CA PRO A 41 -0.33 -6.37 2.70
C PRO A 41 -0.72 -6.14 4.17
N ARG A 42 -0.14 -5.11 4.81
CA ARG A 42 -0.45 -4.72 6.21
C ARG A 42 -1.22 -3.41 6.33
N LYS A 43 -1.46 -2.74 5.21
CA LYS A 43 -2.08 -1.42 5.15
C LYS A 43 -2.94 -1.36 3.91
N CYS A 44 -4.09 -2.01 3.97
CA CYS A 44 -4.93 -2.24 2.78
C CYS A 44 -5.37 -0.94 2.07
N ASN A 45 -5.27 0.22 2.73
CA ASN A 45 -5.60 1.54 2.18
C ASN A 45 -4.41 2.26 1.52
N GLU A 46 -3.22 1.66 1.48
CA GLU A 46 -2.03 2.20 0.81
C GLU A 46 -1.62 1.27 -0.34
N CYS A 47 -1.00 1.82 -1.39
CA CYS A 47 -0.49 1.04 -2.51
C CYS A 47 1.03 0.83 -2.43
N ILE A 48 1.49 -0.37 -2.75
CA ILE A 48 2.89 -0.62 -3.10
C ILE A 48 3.08 -0.20 -4.55
N ARG A 49 4.01 0.74 -4.74
CA ARG A 49 4.20 1.47 -6.00
C ARG A 49 5.16 0.73 -6.93
N PRO A 50 4.82 0.60 -8.22
CA PRO A 50 5.77 0.24 -9.27
C PRO A 50 6.81 1.37 -9.47
N GLY A 51 7.93 1.05 -10.13
CA GLY A 51 8.96 2.04 -10.43
C GLY A 51 8.43 3.20 -11.28
N GLY A 52 8.77 4.43 -10.90
CA GLY A 52 8.36 5.64 -11.63
C GLY A 52 7.01 6.22 -11.25
N TYR A 53 6.26 5.60 -10.32
CA TYR A 53 4.98 6.12 -9.84
C TYR A 53 5.03 6.57 -8.37
N VAL A 54 4.29 7.63 -8.06
CA VAL A 54 4.14 8.26 -6.74
C VAL A 54 2.64 8.44 -6.43
N GLY A 55 2.33 9.12 -5.33
CA GLY A 55 0.95 9.28 -4.86
C GLY A 55 0.41 8.05 -4.09
N PRO A 56 -0.74 8.19 -3.43
CA PRO A 56 -1.34 7.12 -2.63
C PRO A 56 -1.90 5.96 -3.47
N LEU A 57 -2.27 6.23 -4.73
CA LEU A 57 -2.90 5.25 -5.64
C LEU A 57 -2.04 4.91 -6.87
N CYS A 58 -0.76 5.31 -6.90
CA CYS A 58 0.14 5.12 -8.05
C CYS A 58 -0.30 5.87 -9.33
N ASP A 59 -1.09 6.93 -9.18
CA ASP A 59 -1.69 7.73 -10.26
C ASP A 59 -0.81 8.90 -10.71
N GLU A 60 0.23 9.22 -9.94
CA GLU A 60 1.18 10.28 -10.24
C GLU A 60 2.50 9.69 -10.76
N LEU A 61 3.12 10.36 -11.74
CA LEU A 61 4.47 10.04 -12.18
C LEU A 61 5.51 10.70 -11.28
N ALA A 62 6.57 9.97 -10.98
CA ALA A 62 7.74 10.53 -10.34
C ALA A 62 8.32 11.65 -11.23
N PRO A 63 8.82 12.75 -10.63
CA PRO A 63 9.37 13.85 -11.41
C PRO A 63 10.49 13.38 -12.34
N ASP A 64 10.40 13.80 -13.60
CA ASP A 64 11.46 13.58 -14.59
C ASP A 64 12.77 14.19 -14.08
N ASN A 65 13.88 13.50 -14.34
CA ASN A 65 15.24 13.89 -13.94
C ASN A 65 15.60 13.70 -12.44
N LYS A 66 14.81 12.94 -11.68
CA LYS A 66 15.22 12.42 -10.37
C LYS A 66 15.66 10.96 -10.52
N LYS A 67 16.97 10.73 -10.55
CA LYS A 67 17.56 9.38 -10.59
C LYS A 67 18.23 9.07 -9.26
N ILE A 68 18.02 7.85 -8.76
CA ILE A 68 18.75 7.31 -7.62
C ILE A 68 19.94 6.54 -8.18
N GLU A 69 21.15 7.00 -7.88
CA GLU A 69 22.39 6.34 -8.28
C GLU A 69 23.03 5.70 -7.04
N ILE A 70 23.31 4.40 -7.12
CA ILE A 70 23.95 3.65 -6.05
C ILE A 70 25.38 3.33 -6.49
N ASN A 71 26.37 3.91 -5.80
CA ASN A 71 27.77 3.55 -5.98
C ASN A 71 28.15 2.46 -4.97
N LEU A 72 28.45 1.27 -5.48
CA LEU A 72 28.86 0.15 -4.66
C LEU A 72 30.37 0.24 -4.40
N VAL A 73 30.74 0.94 -3.33
CA VAL A 73 32.14 1.25 -3.00
C VAL A 73 32.92 -0.01 -2.60
N SER A 74 32.31 -0.88 -1.80
CA SER A 74 32.89 -2.16 -1.41
C SER A 74 31.81 -3.08 -0.86
N PHE A 75 31.99 -4.38 -1.07
CA PHE A 75 31.11 -5.41 -0.54
C PHE A 75 31.86 -6.20 0.52
N TYR A 76 31.28 -6.32 1.71
CA TYR A 76 31.86 -7.14 2.77
C TYR A 76 31.05 -8.41 2.95
N ILE A 77 31.45 -9.47 2.25
CA ILE A 77 30.88 -10.81 2.39
C ILE A 77 31.60 -11.55 3.52
N LYS A 78 31.17 -11.32 4.77
CA LYS A 78 31.43 -12.26 5.85
C LYS A 78 30.21 -13.17 6.00
N ALA A 79 30.38 -14.43 5.65
CA ALA A 79 29.40 -15.46 5.96
C ALA A 79 29.40 -15.69 7.48
N THR A 80 28.40 -15.12 8.15
CA THR A 80 28.09 -15.39 9.55
C THR A 80 26.77 -16.15 9.62
N ILE A 81 26.58 -16.96 10.66
CA ILE A 81 25.26 -17.52 10.93
C ILE A 81 24.35 -16.35 11.33
N GLY A 82 23.37 -16.03 10.48
CA GLY A 82 22.47 -14.87 10.64
C GLY A 82 22.99 -13.57 10.02
N CYS A 83 22.15 -12.52 10.03
CA CYS A 83 22.48 -11.20 9.50
C CYS A 83 23.32 -10.40 10.51
N ALA A 84 24.64 -10.34 10.31
CA ALA A 84 25.52 -9.52 11.15
C ALA A 84 25.31 -8.00 10.98
N LYS A 85 24.63 -7.57 9.92
CA LYS A 85 24.31 -6.17 9.61
C LYS A 85 22.93 -6.06 8.96
N GLY A 86 22.31 -4.88 9.08
CA GLY A 86 21.13 -4.52 8.27
C GLY A 86 21.52 -4.34 6.80
N GLY A 87 20.72 -4.92 5.89
CA GLY A 87 20.90 -4.81 4.45
C GLY A 87 19.86 -3.88 3.82
N VAL A 88 20.21 -3.32 2.67
CA VAL A 88 19.25 -2.62 1.78
C VAL A 88 19.03 -3.53 0.58
N GLU A 89 17.78 -3.90 0.34
CA GLU A 89 17.39 -4.66 -0.84
C GLU A 89 17.10 -3.69 -2.00
N ILE A 90 17.72 -3.94 -3.16
CA ILE A 90 17.46 -3.16 -4.37
C ILE A 90 16.41 -3.92 -5.19
N LYS A 91 15.17 -3.44 -5.16
CA LYS A 91 14.09 -3.97 -6.00
C LYS A 91 14.17 -3.34 -7.39
N ALA A 92 14.90 -4.00 -8.29
CA ALA A 92 15.14 -3.52 -9.66
C ALA A 92 14.17 -4.12 -10.71
N ASN A 93 13.38 -5.13 -10.33
CA ASN A 93 12.36 -5.69 -11.22
C ASN A 93 11.20 -4.70 -11.35
N ALA A 94 10.72 -4.44 -12.56
CA ALA A 94 9.54 -3.58 -12.76
C ALA A 94 8.30 -4.10 -12.01
N ASN A 95 8.16 -5.42 -11.87
CA ASN A 95 7.10 -6.05 -11.08
C ASN A 95 7.62 -6.38 -9.66
N HIS A 96 7.29 -5.52 -8.70
CA HIS A 96 7.71 -5.68 -7.30
C HIS A 96 7.05 -6.86 -6.56
N THR A 97 5.99 -7.46 -7.10
CA THR A 97 5.40 -8.69 -6.51
C THR A 97 6.31 -9.92 -6.66
N LEU A 98 7.29 -9.84 -7.57
CA LEU A 98 8.25 -10.92 -7.82
C LEU A 98 9.58 -10.73 -7.05
N THR A 99 9.66 -9.71 -6.19
CA THR A 99 10.86 -9.41 -5.39
C THR A 99 10.55 -9.56 -3.91
N GLY A 100 11.29 -10.45 -3.22
CA GLY A 100 11.11 -10.79 -1.80
C GLY A 100 11.87 -9.86 -0.88
#